data_AF-A0A9E7G8C4-F1
#
_entry.id   AF-A0A9E7G8C4-F1
#
_cell.length_a   1.000
_cell.length_b   1.000
_cell.length_c   1.000
_cell.angle_alpha   90.00
_cell.angle_beta   90.00
_cell.angle_gamma   90.00
#
_symmetry.space_group_name_H-M   'P 1'
#
loop_
_entity.id
_entity.type
_entity.pdbx_description
1 polymer ?
#
loop_
_entity_poly.entity_id
_entity_poly.type
_entity_poly.pdbx_seq_one_letter_code
_entity_poly.pdbx_strand_id
1 'polypeptide(L)'
;MFVLDTWQYFWHRYMHLNKFLYRHVHSWHHRLVVPYSFGSQYNHPVEGLLLDTFGGGLAFLLSGMSPRTSIFFFSFATIKGIDDHCGLWLPGNIFHLFFWNNTAYHDVHHQLYGNKHNFSQPFFITWDMILGTHMPYKLERRAGGGLEARPLNRRS
;
A
#
# COMPACT_ATOMS: atom_id res chain seq x y z
N MET A 1 -7.22 8.93 9.21
CA MET A 1 -7.18 7.60 8.58
C MET A 1 -8.19 7.47 7.47
N PHE A 2 -9.51 7.43 7.74
CA PHE A 2 -10.56 7.23 6.73
C PHE A 2 -10.41 8.08 5.45
N VAL A 3 -10.22 9.40 5.58
CA VAL A 3 -10.06 10.30 4.41
C VAL A 3 -8.83 9.93 3.59
N LEU A 4 -7.70 9.66 4.24
CA LEU A 4 -6.45 9.30 3.57
C LEU A 4 -6.57 7.95 2.87
N ASP A 5 -7.06 6.90 3.55
CA ASP A 5 -7.26 5.57 2.97
C ASP A 5 -8.20 5.60 1.77
N THR A 6 -9.26 6.42 1.86
CA THR A 6 -10.22 6.60 0.76
C THR A 6 -9.55 7.24 -0.44
N TRP A 7 -8.85 8.36 -0.25
CA TRP A 7 -8.14 9.03 -1.34
C TRP A 7 -7.11 8.12 -2.00
N GLN A 8 -6.27 7.49 -1.17
CA GLN A 8 -5.20 6.60 -1.60
C GLN A 8 -5.75 5.41 -2.38
N TYR A 9 -6.77 4.71 -1.86
CA TYR A 9 -7.36 3.56 -2.55
C TYR A 9 -7.88 3.93 -3.95
N PHE A 10 -8.71 4.98 -4.04
CA PHE A 10 -9.38 5.29 -5.30
C PHE A 10 -8.40 5.79 -6.36
N TRP A 11 -7.42 6.62 -6.00
CA TRP A 11 -6.40 7.06 -6.95
C TRP A 11 -5.43 5.96 -7.32
N HIS A 12 -5.00 5.14 -6.37
CA HIS A 12 -4.12 4.01 -6.63
C HIS A 12 -4.79 3.03 -7.61
N ARG A 13 -6.03 2.62 -7.31
CA ARG A 13 -6.83 1.78 -8.22
C ARG A 13 -7.02 2.44 -9.59
N TYR A 14 -7.33 3.74 -9.63
CA TYR A 14 -7.52 4.44 -10.91
C TYR A 14 -6.25 4.47 -11.75
N MET A 15 -5.08 4.70 -11.14
CA MET A 15 -3.80 4.67 -11.84
C MET A 15 -3.48 3.29 -12.41
N HIS A 16 -3.87 2.21 -11.73
CA HIS A 16 -3.76 0.85 -12.26
C HIS A 16 -4.72 0.56 -13.42
N LEU A 17 -5.96 1.03 -13.34
CA LEU A 17 -6.98 0.76 -14.36
C LEU A 17 -6.77 1.61 -15.62
N ASN A 18 -6.27 2.83 -15.45
CA ASN A 18 -6.00 3.73 -16.57
C ASN A 18 -4.63 3.39 -17.20
N LYS A 19 -4.66 2.86 -18.43
CA LYS A 19 -3.44 2.43 -19.17
C LYS A 19 -2.40 3.54 -19.32
N PHE A 20 -2.82 4.80 -19.50
CA PHE A 20 -1.91 5.92 -19.64
C PHE A 20 -1.20 6.22 -18.32
N LEU A 21 -1.97 6.34 -17.22
CA LEU A 21 -1.42 6.60 -15.90
C LEU A 21 -0.55 5.45 -15.41
N TYR A 22 -0.98 4.20 -15.61
CA TYR A 22 -0.14 3.05 -15.29
C TYR A 22 1.17 3.12 -16.05
N ARG A 23 1.14 3.23 -17.38
CA ARG A 23 2.35 3.16 -18.20
C ARG A 23 3.34 4.29 -17.91
N HIS A 24 2.88 5.52 -17.69
CA HIS A 24 3.76 6.69 -17.62
C HIS A 24 4.03 7.21 -16.21
N VAL A 25 3.19 6.85 -15.23
CA VAL A 25 3.30 7.34 -13.85
C VAL A 25 3.55 6.17 -12.92
N HIS A 26 2.56 5.29 -12.76
CA HIS A 26 2.58 4.31 -11.68
C HIS A 26 3.46 3.07 -11.95
N SER A 27 3.77 2.79 -13.21
CA SER A 27 4.74 1.75 -13.58
C SER A 27 6.14 2.03 -13.03
N TRP A 28 6.45 3.30 -12.72
CA TRP A 28 7.68 3.68 -12.04
C TRP A 28 7.77 2.99 -10.68
N HIS A 29 6.72 3.13 -9.86
CA HIS A 29 6.62 2.49 -8.56
C HIS A 29 6.67 0.96 -8.69
N HIS A 30 5.93 0.39 -9.65
CA HIS A 30 5.91 -1.05 -9.93
C HIS A 30 7.16 -1.61 -10.62
N ARG A 31 8.23 -0.83 -10.79
CA ARG A 31 9.57 -1.42 -11.05
C ARG A 31 10.05 -2.25 -9.86
N LEU A 32 9.51 -1.98 -8.67
CA LEU A 32 9.84 -2.64 -7.42
C LEU A 32 9.02 -3.93 -7.23
N VAL A 33 9.29 -4.94 -8.06
CA VAL A 33 8.59 -6.25 -7.98
C VAL A 33 8.77 -6.90 -6.59
N VAL A 34 9.89 -6.63 -5.92
CA VAL A 34 10.11 -6.99 -4.52
C VAL A 34 10.22 -5.70 -3.72
N PRO A 35 9.21 -5.36 -2.90
CA PRO A 35 9.23 -4.15 -2.09
C PRO A 35 10.38 -4.17 -1.06
N TYR A 36 10.89 -2.98 -0.76
CA TYR A 36 11.82 -2.72 0.35
C TYR A 36 11.49 -1.35 0.97
N SER A 37 12.03 -1.06 2.16
CA SER A 37 11.63 0.10 2.97
C SER A 37 11.64 1.45 2.24
N PHE A 38 12.74 1.77 1.53
CA PHE A 38 12.83 3.02 0.76
C PHE A 38 11.94 3.02 -0.50
N GLY A 39 11.52 1.84 -0.96
CA GLY A 39 10.58 1.69 -2.06
C GLY A 39 9.19 2.26 -1.76
N SER A 40 8.83 2.43 -0.48
CA SER A 40 7.58 3.07 -0.05
C SER A 40 7.36 4.48 -0.59
N GLN A 41 8.43 5.17 -0.97
CA GLN A 41 8.40 6.53 -1.52
C GLN A 41 9.03 6.62 -2.91
N TYR A 42 9.29 5.46 -3.55
CA TYR A 42 9.82 5.41 -4.91
C TYR A 42 8.69 5.65 -5.92
N ASN A 43 8.21 6.88 -5.95
CA ASN A 43 7.05 7.28 -6.72
C ASN A 43 7.48 8.25 -7.83
N HIS A 44 6.75 8.24 -8.94
CA HIS A 44 6.89 9.31 -9.92
C HIS A 44 6.49 10.65 -9.26
N PRO A 45 7.15 11.80 -9.56
CA PRO A 45 6.84 13.07 -8.88
C PRO A 45 5.36 13.49 -8.94
N VAL A 46 4.69 13.22 -10.08
CA VAL A 46 3.24 13.47 -10.24
C VAL A 46 2.41 12.59 -9.32
N GLU A 47 2.84 11.34 -9.10
CA GLU A 47 2.18 10.44 -8.16
C GLU A 47 2.33 10.92 -6.74
N GLY A 48 3.55 11.32 -6.32
CA GLY A 48 3.76 11.89 -4.99
C GLY A 48 2.98 13.19 -4.75
N LEU A 49 2.88 14.07 -5.75
CA LEU A 49 2.04 15.26 -5.65
C LEU A 49 0.55 14.89 -5.46
N LEU A 50 0.05 13.93 -6.23
CA LEU A 50 -1.35 13.55 -6.24
C LEU A 50 -1.76 12.74 -5.01
N LEU A 51 -0.99 11.70 -4.66
CA LEU A 51 -1.27 10.82 -3.55
C LEU A 51 -0.87 11.44 -2.22
N ASP A 52 0.35 11.95 -2.11
CA ASP A 52 0.91 12.35 -0.81
C ASP A 52 0.53 13.80 -0.47
N THR A 53 0.74 14.74 -1.40
CA THR A 53 0.48 16.16 -1.13
C THR A 53 -1.02 16.47 -1.14
N PHE A 54 -1.76 16.13 -2.20
CA PHE A 54 -3.20 16.38 -2.22
C PHE A 54 -3.96 15.44 -1.29
N GLY A 55 -3.60 14.15 -1.22
CA GLY A 55 -4.24 13.23 -0.28
C GLY A 55 -3.99 13.60 1.18
N GLY A 56 -2.75 13.96 1.52
CA GLY A 56 -2.39 14.46 2.84
C GLY A 56 -3.07 15.79 3.16
N GLY A 57 -3.06 16.75 2.23
CA GLY A 57 -3.75 18.03 2.39
C GLY A 57 -5.25 17.86 2.61
N LEU A 58 -5.91 17.00 1.83
CA LEU A 58 -7.33 16.72 2.00
C LEU A 58 -7.61 16.02 3.34
N ALA A 59 -6.78 15.05 3.74
CA ALA A 59 -6.88 14.41 5.04
C ALA A 59 -6.72 15.42 6.17
N PHE A 60 -5.76 16.35 6.08
CA PHE A 60 -5.57 17.44 7.04
C PHE A 60 -6.81 18.31 7.19
N LEU A 61 -7.31 18.85 6.08
CA LEU A 61 -8.42 19.80 6.06
C LEU A 61 -9.75 19.15 6.49
N LEU A 62 -10.11 18.00 5.92
CA LEU A 62 -11.41 17.38 6.16
C LEU A 62 -11.53 16.71 7.54
N SER A 63 -10.41 16.30 8.13
CA SER A 63 -10.43 15.75 9.49
C SER A 63 -10.34 16.82 10.58
N GLY A 64 -10.12 18.08 10.22
CA GLY A 64 -9.96 19.17 11.19
C GLY A 64 -8.74 18.99 12.10
N MET A 65 -7.69 18.30 11.63
CA MET A 65 -6.49 18.08 12.44
C MET A 65 -5.82 19.41 12.80
N SER A 66 -5.39 19.53 14.05
CA SER A 66 -4.46 20.60 14.42
C SER A 66 -3.09 20.36 13.77
N PRO A 67 -2.24 21.39 13.59
CA PRO A 67 -0.87 21.21 13.09
C PRO A 67 -0.05 20.22 13.93
N ARG A 68 -0.28 20.14 15.26
CA ARG A 68 0.40 19.16 16.11
C ARG A 68 -0.08 17.75 15.82
N THR A 69 -1.41 17.55 15.72
CA THR A 69 -2.00 16.25 15.40
C THR A 69 -1.54 15.76 14.03
N SER A 70 -1.43 16.67 13.05
CA SER A 70 -1.02 16.32 11.69
C SER A 70 0.44 15.87 11.63
N ILE A 71 1.34 16.49 12.40
CA ILE A 71 2.74 16.02 12.52
C ILE A 71 2.75 14.56 12.99
N PHE A 72 2.09 14.26 14.12
CA PHE A 72 2.04 12.87 14.63
C PHE A 72 1.39 11.91 13.64
N PHE A 73 0.27 12.32 13.03
CA PHE A 73 -0.48 11.49 12.10
C PHE A 73 0.33 11.17 10.84
N PHE A 74 0.98 12.16 10.23
CA PHE A 74 1.76 11.94 9.01
C PHE A 74 3.08 11.23 9.29
N SER A 75 3.76 11.50 10.42
CA SER A 75 4.91 10.69 10.83
C SER A 75 4.52 9.22 11.01
N PHE A 76 3.38 8.96 11.65
CA PHE A 76 2.85 7.61 11.80
C PHE A 76 2.50 6.97 10.45
N ALA A 77 1.83 7.70 9.56
CA ALA A 77 1.49 7.23 8.21
C ALA A 77 2.73 6.87 7.39
N THR A 78 3.80 7.67 7.47
CA THR A 78 5.08 7.38 6.81
C THR A 78 5.71 6.10 7.37
N ILE A 79 5.78 5.95 8.69
CA ILE A 79 6.30 4.72 9.32
C ILE A 79 5.48 3.51 8.87
N LYS A 80 4.15 3.64 8.81
CA LYS A 80 3.28 2.57 8.35
C LYS A 80 3.51 2.22 6.87
N GLY A 81 3.67 3.22 6.00
CA GLY A 81 4.00 2.98 4.59
C GLY A 81 5.34 2.28 4.40
N ILE A 82 6.33 2.59 5.26
CA ILE A 82 7.62 1.88 5.28
C ILE A 82 7.41 0.42 5.71
N ASP A 83 6.64 0.16 6.77
CA ASP A 83 6.29 -1.18 7.24
C ASP A 83 5.62 -2.02 6.14
N ASP A 84 4.70 -1.43 5.39
CA ASP A 84 4.00 -2.08 4.28
C ASP A 84 4.93 -2.46 3.11
N HIS A 85 6.05 -1.78 2.97
CA HIS A 85 6.99 -2.04 1.87
C HIS A 85 8.27 -2.75 2.32
N CYS A 86 8.53 -2.90 3.62
CA CYS A 86 9.87 -3.25 4.09
C CYS A 86 10.33 -4.65 3.68
N GLY A 87 9.41 -5.54 3.30
CA GLY A 87 9.70 -6.94 2.98
C GLY A 87 10.03 -7.79 4.21
N LEU A 88 9.82 -7.25 5.42
CA LEU A 88 10.19 -7.88 6.68
C LEU A 88 8.95 -8.31 7.46
N TRP A 89 8.80 -9.62 7.63
CA TRP A 89 7.79 -10.19 8.53
C TRP A 89 8.39 -10.43 9.92
N LEU A 90 8.48 -9.38 10.73
CA LEU A 90 9.08 -9.45 12.06
C LEU A 90 8.12 -10.07 13.10
N PRO A 91 8.57 -11.03 13.93
CA PRO A 91 7.78 -11.53 15.06
C PRO A 91 7.42 -10.38 16.01
N GLY A 92 6.13 -10.27 16.37
CA GLY A 92 5.66 -9.24 17.29
C GLY A 92 5.51 -7.84 16.68
N ASN A 93 5.51 -7.71 15.35
CA ASN A 93 5.22 -6.44 14.70
C ASN A 93 3.82 -5.93 15.11
N ILE A 94 3.80 -4.85 15.89
CA ILE A 94 2.56 -4.29 16.45
C ILE A 94 1.64 -3.73 15.37
N PHE A 95 2.15 -3.28 14.23
CA PHE A 95 1.30 -2.74 13.17
C PHE A 95 0.39 -3.82 12.59
N HIS A 96 0.91 -5.04 12.44
CA HIS A 96 0.15 -6.19 11.94
C HIS A 96 -0.97 -6.63 12.89
N LEU A 97 -0.98 -6.16 14.15
CA LEU A 97 -2.07 -6.43 15.11
C LEU A 97 -3.28 -5.51 14.89
N PHE A 98 -3.04 -4.29 14.37
CA PHE A 98 -4.07 -3.26 14.23
C PHE A 98 -4.46 -2.99 12.77
N PHE A 99 -3.60 -3.37 11.82
CA PHE A 99 -3.76 -3.06 10.41
C PHE A 99 -3.62 -4.31 9.53
N TRP A 100 -4.50 -4.41 8.55
CA TRP A 100 -4.55 -5.53 7.61
C TRP A 100 -3.78 -5.26 6.31
N ASN A 101 -3.54 -3.98 5.97
CA ASN A 101 -2.48 -3.67 5.04
C ASN A 101 -1.17 -3.87 5.80
N ASN A 102 -0.30 -4.72 5.27
CA ASN A 102 0.98 -5.11 5.84
C ASN A 102 1.92 -5.52 4.69
N THR A 103 3.17 -5.86 5.04
CA THR A 103 4.18 -6.21 4.03
C THR A 103 3.78 -7.35 3.09
N ALA A 104 3.07 -8.37 3.57
CA ALA A 104 2.69 -9.51 2.74
C ALA A 104 1.53 -9.17 1.79
N TYR A 105 0.57 -8.38 2.29
CA TYR A 105 -0.54 -7.87 1.50
C TYR A 105 -0.04 -7.01 0.33
N HIS A 106 0.92 -6.12 0.61
CA HIS A 106 1.46 -5.21 -0.39
C HIS A 106 2.48 -5.89 -1.31
N ASP A 107 3.27 -6.86 -0.82
CA ASP A 107 4.12 -7.70 -1.67
C ASP A 107 3.30 -8.42 -2.74
N VAL A 108 2.15 -9.00 -2.36
CA VAL A 108 1.23 -9.64 -3.32
C VAL A 108 0.78 -8.66 -4.40
N HIS A 109 0.53 -7.40 -4.05
CA HIS A 109 0.15 -6.37 -5.02
C HIS A 109 1.25 -6.06 -6.05
N HIS A 110 2.51 -5.96 -5.62
CA HIS A 110 3.68 -5.69 -6.48
C HIS A 110 4.09 -6.87 -7.36
N GLN A 111 3.68 -8.10 -7.00
CA GLN A 111 3.89 -9.27 -7.84
C GLN A 111 3.16 -9.09 -9.19
N LEU A 112 3.76 -9.60 -10.28
CA LEU A 112 3.28 -9.41 -11.66
C LEU A 112 1.79 -9.72 -11.89
N TYR A 113 1.23 -10.66 -11.13
CA TYR A 113 -0.16 -11.09 -11.22
C TYR A 113 -1.09 -10.37 -10.24
N GLY A 114 -0.54 -9.71 -9.22
CA GLY A 114 -1.30 -9.02 -8.17
C GLY A 114 -1.57 -7.56 -8.45
N ASN A 115 -0.96 -6.98 -9.49
CA ASN A 115 -1.09 -5.57 -9.89
C ASN A 115 -2.51 -5.09 -10.28
N LYS A 116 -3.53 -5.93 -10.12
CA LYS A 116 -4.96 -5.61 -10.31
C LYS A 116 -5.79 -5.80 -9.03
N HIS A 117 -5.14 -6.00 -7.89
CA HIS A 117 -5.78 -6.32 -6.62
C HIS A 117 -5.02 -5.62 -5.48
N ASN A 118 -5.59 -5.60 -4.28
CA ASN A 118 -4.94 -5.11 -3.06
C ASN A 118 -4.47 -3.65 -3.15
N PHE A 119 -5.34 -2.74 -3.61
CA PHE A 119 -4.99 -1.33 -3.83
C PHE A 119 -4.98 -0.45 -2.57
N SER A 120 -5.59 -0.90 -1.48
CA SER A 120 -5.76 -0.08 -0.28
C SER A 120 -4.42 0.19 0.38
N GLN A 121 -4.19 1.43 0.77
CA GLN A 121 -3.03 1.88 1.53
C GLN A 121 -3.35 3.19 2.28
N PRO A 122 -2.65 3.52 3.39
CA PRO A 122 -1.63 2.70 4.07
C PRO A 122 -2.17 1.87 5.26
N PHE A 123 -3.40 2.07 5.73
CA PHE A 123 -3.85 1.45 7.00
C PHE A 123 -4.72 0.20 6.81
N PHE A 124 -5.92 0.36 6.26
CA PHE A 124 -6.92 -0.71 6.21
C PHE A 124 -7.11 -1.23 4.79
N ILE A 125 -7.60 -2.47 4.66
CA ILE A 125 -7.95 -3.10 3.36
C ILE A 125 -9.44 -2.97 3.02
N THR A 126 -10.15 -2.11 3.75
CA THR A 126 -11.61 -2.03 3.76
C THR A 126 -12.19 -1.82 2.36
N TRP A 127 -11.58 -0.97 1.55
CA TRP A 127 -12.06 -0.70 0.20
C TRP A 127 -11.86 -1.87 -0.75
N ASP A 128 -10.76 -2.61 -0.64
CA ASP A 128 -10.58 -3.86 -1.40
C ASP A 128 -11.61 -4.92 -1.03
N MET A 129 -11.98 -4.99 0.24
CA MET A 129 -13.03 -5.90 0.71
C MET A 129 -14.41 -5.50 0.19
N ILE A 130 -14.77 -4.21 0.29
CA ILE A 130 -16.08 -3.69 -0.15
C ILE A 130 -16.24 -3.83 -1.66
N LEU A 131 -15.20 -3.52 -2.43
CA LEU A 131 -15.27 -3.43 -3.89
C LEU A 131 -14.78 -4.70 -4.60
N GLY A 132 -14.50 -5.76 -3.85
CA GLY A 132 -14.13 -7.07 -4.38
C GLY A 132 -12.78 -7.10 -5.11
N THR A 133 -11.84 -6.24 -4.72
CA THR A 133 -10.47 -6.20 -5.28
C THR A 133 -9.42 -6.80 -4.37
N HIS A 134 -9.82 -7.41 -3.25
CA HIS A 134 -8.91 -8.14 -2.36
C HIS A 134 -8.47 -9.48 -2.98
N MET A 135 -7.15 -9.68 -3.07
CA MET A 135 -6.54 -10.97 -3.38
C MET A 135 -6.03 -11.63 -2.10
N PRO A 136 -6.64 -12.75 -1.67
CA PRO A 136 -6.19 -13.46 -0.49
C PRO A 136 -4.86 -14.17 -0.74
N TYR A 137 -4.04 -14.29 0.30
CA TYR A 137 -2.70 -14.88 0.24
C TYR A 137 -2.40 -15.75 1.47
N LYS A 138 -1.33 -16.54 1.36
CA LYS A 138 -0.70 -17.28 2.47
C LYS A 138 0.78 -16.99 2.53
N LEU A 139 1.35 -17.10 3.73
CA LEU A 139 2.81 -17.05 3.92
C LEU A 139 3.37 -18.47 3.96
N GLU A 140 4.33 -18.76 3.09
CA GLU A 140 5.03 -20.04 3.02
C GLU A 140 6.50 -19.88 3.40
N ARG A 141 7.06 -20.86 4.12
CA ARG A 141 8.50 -20.91 4.36
C ARG A 141 9.22 -21.33 3.08
N ARG A 142 10.26 -20.58 2.71
CA ARG A 142 11.15 -20.96 1.60
C ARG A 142 12.21 -21.95 2.07
N ALA A 143 12.65 -22.84 1.17
CA ALA A 143 13.70 -23.80 1.45
C ALA A 143 15.04 -23.15 1.87
N GLY A 144 15.34 -21.96 1.35
CA GLY A 144 16.51 -21.16 1.73
C GLY A 144 16.33 -20.25 2.96
N GLY A 145 15.22 -20.39 3.70
CA GLY A 145 14.86 -19.50 4.80
C GLY A 145 14.03 -18.30 4.35
N GLY A 146 13.40 -17.64 5.32
CA GLY A 146 12.46 -16.54 5.08
C GLY A 146 11.03 -17.00 4.71
N LEU A 147 10.19 -16.01 4.43
CA LEU A 147 8.78 -16.21 4.06
C LEU A 147 8.50 -15.69 2.65
N GLU A 148 7.49 -16.26 2.00
CA GLU A 148 6.95 -15.84 0.71
C GLU A 148 5.45 -15.65 0.81
N ALA A 149 4.95 -14.48 0.39
CA ALA A 149 3.53 -14.26 0.23
C ALA A 149 3.08 -14.84 -1.11
N ARG A 150 2.13 -15.79 -1.08
CA ARG A 150 1.56 -16.42 -2.27
C ARG A 150 0.06 -16.25 -2.32
N PRO A 151 -0.52 -15.79 -3.45
CA PRO A 151 -1.97 -15.77 -3.60
C PRO A 151 -2.59 -17.15 -3.50
N LEU A 152 -3.81 -17.20 -2.99
CA LEU A 152 -4.59 -18.44 -2.88
C LEU A 152 -5.35 -18.77 -4.17
N ASN A 153 -5.72 -17.77 -4.99
CA ASN A 153 -6.46 -17.99 -6.23
C ASN A 153 -5.53 -18.25 -7.43
N ARG A 154 -4.73 -19.32 -7.37
CA ARG A 154 -4.17 -19.94 -8.58
C ARG A 154 -5.27 -20.79 -9.21
N ARG A 155 -6.01 -20.25 -10.17
CA ARG A 155 -6.43 -21.13 -11.29
C ARG A 155 -5.19 -21.26 -12.17
N SER A 156 -4.49 -22.38 -12.00
CA SER A 156 -3.51 -22.91 -12.94
C SER A 156 -4.12 -23.09 -14.33
#